data_AF-A0A2D9C790-F1
#
_entry.id   AF-A0A2D9C790-F1
#
_cell.length_a   1.000
_cell.length_b   1.000
_cell.length_c   1.000
_cell.angle_alpha   90.00
_cell.angle_beta   90.00
_cell.angle_gamma   90.00
#
_symmetry.space_group_name_H-M   'P 1'
#
loop_
_entity.id
_entity.type
_entity.pdbx_description
1 polymer ?
#
loop_
_entity_poly.entity_id
_entity_poly.type
_entity_poly.pdbx_seq_one_letter_code
_entity_poly.pdbx_strand_id
1 'polypeptide(L)' 'MVASTNRGKRDALLAETDYLALSDNTMSAEMNSYRQSLRDITAHSNWPNLQNTDWPSKP' A
#
# COMPACT_ATOMS: atom_id res chain seq x y z
N MET A 1 6.77 -11.48 14.57
CA MET A 1 6.14 -12.03 13.35
C MET A 1 5.19 -11.05 12.66
N VAL A 2 4.27 -10.38 13.37
CA VAL A 2 3.25 -9.46 12.80
C VAL A 2 3.80 -8.40 11.82
N ALA A 3 4.89 -7.71 12.19
CA ALA A 3 5.50 -6.70 11.30
C ALA A 3 5.98 -7.28 9.96
N SER A 4 6.43 -8.54 9.93
CA SER A 4 6.86 -9.21 8.69
C SER A 4 5.66 -9.54 7.80
N THR A 5 4.58 -10.05 8.41
CA THR A 5 3.32 -10.32 7.71
C THR A 5 2.75 -9.05 7.09
N ASN A 6 2.73 -7.93 7.83
CA ASN A 6 2.23 -6.67 7.31
C ASN A 6 3.12 -6.09 6.20
N ARG A 7 4.45 -6.22 6.29
CA ARG A 7 5.33 -5.88 5.16
C ARG A 7 5.02 -6.71 3.92
N GLY A 8 4.83 -8.02 4.08
CA GLY A 8 4.43 -8.89 2.97
C GLY A 8 3.10 -8.49 2.35
N LYS A 9 2.08 -8.16 3.17
CA LYS A 9 0.79 -7.64 2.69
C LYS A 9 0.95 -6.32 1.91
N ARG A 10 1.73 -5.38 2.43
CA ARG A 10 2.04 -4.12 1.74
C ARG A 10 2.68 -4.38 0.37
N ASP A 11 3.68 -5.25 0.33
CA ASP A 11 4.42 -5.54 -0.90
C ASP A 11 3.53 -6.22 -1.94
N ALA A 12 2.62 -7.11 -1.52
CA ALA A 12 1.61 -7.71 -2.40
C ALA A 12 0.64 -6.66 -2.99
N LEU A 13 0.11 -5.75 -2.17
CA LEU A 13 -0.80 -4.70 -2.63
C LEU A 13 -0.12 -3.68 -3.59
N LEU A 14 1.17 -3.41 -3.38
CA LEU A 14 1.96 -2.61 -4.32
C LEU A 14 2.21 -3.37 -5.64
N ALA A 15 2.50 -4.67 -5.57
CA ALA A 15 2.70 -5.49 -6.76
C ALA A 15 1.44 -5.59 -7.64
N GLU A 16 0.26 -5.70 -7.02
CA GLU A 16 -1.04 -5.72 -7.72
C GLU A 16 -1.33 -4.47 -8.57
N THR A 17 -0.63 -3.37 -8.32
CA THR A 17 -0.84 -2.09 -9.01
C THR A 17 0.40 -1.63 -9.77
N ASP A 18 1.44 -2.47 -9.85
CA ASP A 18 2.73 -2.05 -10.41
C ASP A 18 2.69 -1.85 -11.93
N TYR A 19 1.81 -2.58 -12.62
CA TYR A 19 1.58 -2.41 -14.06
C TYR A 19 1.10 -1.00 -14.43
N LEU A 20 0.48 -0.26 -13.50
CA LEU A 20 0.03 1.12 -13.73
C LEU A 20 1.20 2.12 -13.80
N ALA A 21 2.40 1.72 -13.37
CA ALA A 21 3.61 2.53 -13.43
C ALA A 21 4.44 2.30 -14.72
N LEU A 22 3.95 1.47 -15.64
CA LEU A 22 4.56 1.28 -16.96
C LEU A 22 4.32 2.51 -17.85
N SER A 23 5.21 2.75 -18.81
CA SER A 23 5.19 3.97 -19.66
C SER A 23 3.96 4.08 -20.57
N ASP A 24 3.25 2.98 -20.79
CA ASP A 24 2.01 2.90 -21.58
C ASP A 24 0.75 3.28 -20.77
N ASN A 25 0.88 3.42 -19.45
CA ASN A 25 -0.21 3.77 -18.54
C ASN A 25 0.02 5.16 -17.92
N THR A 26 -1.08 5.88 -17.69
CA THR A 26 -1.07 7.09 -16.85
C THR A 26 -1.81 6.77 -15.56
N MET A 27 -1.05 6.64 -14.46
CA MET A 27 -1.59 6.35 -13.14
C MET A 27 -2.43 7.53 -12.62
N SER A 28 -3.65 7.25 -12.14
CA SER A 28 -4.54 8.28 -11.58
C SER A 28 -3.98 8.88 -10.28
N ALA A 29 -4.42 10.09 -9.92
CA ALA A 29 -4.05 10.74 -8.67
C ALA A 29 -4.48 9.91 -7.43
N GLU A 30 -5.64 9.26 -7.50
CA GLU A 30 -6.15 8.39 -6.43
C GLU A 30 -5.26 7.16 -6.26
N MET A 31 -4.84 6.52 -7.36
CA MET A 31 -3.94 5.36 -7.31
C MET A 31 -2.54 5.73 -6.81
N ASN A 32 -2.03 6.90 -7.20
CA ASN A 32 -0.80 7.46 -6.63
C ASN A 32 -0.91 7.61 -5.11
N SER A 33 -2.02 8.18 -4.64
CA SER A 33 -2.27 8.39 -3.20
C SER A 33 -2.40 7.05 -2.46
N TYR A 34 -3.13 6.09 -3.03
CA TYR A 34 -3.24 4.73 -2.49
C TYR A 34 -1.87 4.05 -2.32
N ARG A 35 -1.03 4.06 -3.37
CA ARG A 35 0.32 3.47 -3.32
C ARG A 35 1.23 4.19 -2.32
N GLN A 36 1.09 5.51 -2.17
CA GLN A 36 1.85 6.27 -1.18
C GLN A 36 1.44 5.89 0.25
N SER A 37 0.14 5.85 0.55
CA SER A 37 -0.38 5.40 1.85
C SER A 37 0.08 3.98 2.22
N LEU A 38 0.17 3.07 1.24
CA LEU A 38 0.76 1.74 1.47
C LEU A 38 2.23 1.81 1.90
N ARG A 39 3.05 2.66 1.28
CA ARG A 39 4.47 2.80 1.64
C ARG A 39 4.62 3.41 3.03
N ASP A 40 3.77 4.37 3.37
CA ASP A 40 3.82 5.11 4.63
C ASP A 40 3.22 4.33 5.81
N ILE A 41 2.56 3.19 5.56
CA ILE A 41 1.88 2.41 6.61
C ILE A 41 2.83 1.92 7.73
N THR A 42 4.13 1.82 7.46
CA THR A 42 5.13 1.46 8.48
C THR A 42 5.44 2.59 9.47
N ALA A 43 5.03 3.82 9.16
CA ALA A 43 5.12 4.97 10.05
C ALA A 43 3.84 5.21 10.87
N HIS A 44 2.81 4.36 10.71
CA HIS A 44 1.57 4.49 11.47
C HIS A 44 1.83 4.31 12.97
N SER A 45 1.12 5.07 13.80
CA SER A 45 1.36 5.14 15.26
C SER A 45 1.15 3.81 16.00
N ASN A 46 0.28 2.95 15.48
CA ASN A 46 -0.02 1.61 16.02
C ASN A 46 0.79 0.50 15.33
N TRP A 47 1.76 0.81 14.47
CA TRP A 47 2.57 -0.22 13.81
C TRP A 47 3.30 -1.12 14.83
N PRO A 48 3.31 -2.46 14.67
CA PRO A 48 2.73 -3.24 13.57
C PRO A 48 1.31 -3.77 13.84
N ASN A 49 0.64 -3.32 14.90
CA ASN A 49 -0.69 -3.80 15.32
C ASN A 49 -1.82 -3.06 14.59
N LEU A 50 -1.77 -3.12 13.26
CA LEU A 50 -2.75 -2.48 12.37
C LEU A 50 -4.10 -3.21 12.41
N GLN A 51 -5.17 -2.42 12.35
CA GLN A 51 -6.53 -2.88 12.09
C GLN A 51 -6.78 -2.92 10.58
N ASN A 52 -7.85 -3.59 10.15
CA ASN A 52 -8.24 -3.63 8.73
C ASN A 52 -8.53 -2.24 8.17
N THR A 53 -9.03 -1.32 9.00
CA THR A 53 -9.32 0.07 8.65
C THR A 53 -8.09 0.94 8.45
N ASP A 54 -6.91 0.53 8.93
CA ASP A 54 -5.67 1.28 8.74
C ASP A 54 -5.07 1.05 7.34
N TRP A 55 -5.56 0.05 6.61
CA TRP A 55 -5.15 -0.20 5.24
C TRP A 55 -5.93 0.72 4.30
N PRO A 56 -5.26 1.41 3.36
CA PRO A 56 -5.96 2.22 2.40
C PRO A 56 -6.85 1.34 1.50
N SER A 57 -8.02 1.85 1.11
CA SER A 57 -8.89 1.19 0.14
C SER A 57 -8.37 1.45 -1.27
N LYS A 58 -8.36 0.40 -2.10
CA LYS A 58 -8.02 0.53 -3.51
C LYS A 58 -9.12 1.36 -4.22
N PRO A 59 -8.75 2.40 -4.99
CA PRO A 59 -9.71 3.15 -5.80
C PRO A 59 -10.20 2.35 -7.01
#